data_AF-A0AAY4ARW0-F1
#
_entry.id   AF-A0AAY4ARW0-F1
#
_cell.length_a   1.000
_cell.length_b   1.000
_cell.length_c   1.000
_cell.angle_alpha   90.00
_cell.angle_beta   90.00
_cell.angle_gamma   90.00
#
_symmetry.space_group_name_H-M   'P 1'
#
loop_
_entity.id
_entity.type
_entity.pdbx_description
1 polymer ?
#
loop_
_entity_poly.entity_id
_entity_poly.type
_entity_poly.pdbx_seq_one_letter_code
_entity_poly.pdbx_strand_id
1 'polypeptide(L)'
;MDAIFHEKQPSGNMDDSGFFSIQVISNALRVWGLELMLFNSREYQRLMIDPINEKAFICNYKEHWFTVRKLGQQWFNLNSLLTGPELISDTYLALFLAQLQQEGYSIFVIRGNLPDCEAEQILGIMRVQQQQRPKLIGEDEAQGSSGQR
;
A
#
# COMPACT_ATOMS: atom_id res chain seq x y z
N MET A 1 -49.10 -10.48 15.29
CA MET A 1 -47.94 -10.64 16.19
C MET A 1 -46.77 -10.94 15.28
N ASP A 2 -46.13 -9.83 14.91
CA ASP A 2 -45.31 -9.68 13.73
C ASP A 2 -43.99 -10.42 13.78
N ALA A 3 -43.58 -10.87 12.61
CA ALA A 3 -42.40 -11.67 12.34
C ALA A 3 -41.12 -10.99 12.85
N ILE A 4 -40.23 -11.82 13.37
CA ILE A 4 -38.85 -11.51 13.72
C ILE A 4 -38.15 -11.01 12.44
N PHE A 5 -37.98 -9.70 12.32
CA PHE A 5 -37.14 -9.08 11.31
C PHE A 5 -35.68 -9.41 11.60
N HIS A 6 -35.17 -10.48 11.00
CA HIS A 6 -33.74 -10.63 10.76
C HIS A 6 -33.36 -9.66 9.64
N GLU A 7 -33.12 -8.40 9.97
CA GLU A 7 -32.37 -7.50 9.08
C GLU A 7 -30.99 -8.12 8.86
N LYS A 8 -30.78 -8.63 7.63
CA LYS A 8 -29.44 -8.90 7.10
C LYS A 8 -28.61 -7.65 7.37
N GLN A 9 -27.65 -7.75 8.28
CA GLN A 9 -26.59 -6.77 8.41
C GLN A 9 -26.00 -6.57 7.00
N PRO A 10 -26.17 -5.39 6.36
CA PRO A 10 -25.52 -5.14 5.10
C PRO A 10 -24.03 -5.25 5.38
N SER A 11 -23.34 -6.14 4.67
CA SER A 11 -21.90 -6.30 4.84
C SER A 11 -21.25 -4.93 4.69
N GLY A 12 -20.64 -4.40 5.76
CA GLY A 12 -19.86 -3.15 5.76
C GLY A 12 -18.55 -3.27 4.97
N ASN A 13 -18.58 -4.04 3.88
CA ASN A 13 -17.46 -4.39 3.03
C ASN A 13 -17.41 -3.56 1.76
N MET A 14 -18.45 -2.79 1.47
CA MET A 14 -18.55 -1.85 0.37
C MET A 14 -19.46 -0.69 0.77
N ASP A 15 -18.95 0.54 0.73
CA ASP A 15 -19.74 1.78 0.73
C ASP A 15 -20.05 2.16 -0.73
N ASP A 16 -21.18 2.82 -0.97
CA ASP A 16 -21.62 3.37 -2.28
C ASP A 16 -20.60 4.35 -2.94
N SER A 17 -19.55 4.73 -2.21
CA SER A 17 -18.40 5.53 -2.64
C SER A 17 -17.23 4.71 -3.23
N GLY A 18 -17.33 3.38 -3.25
CA GLY A 18 -16.25 2.48 -3.72
C GLY A 18 -15.22 2.11 -2.65
N PHE A 19 -15.58 2.29 -1.38
CA PHE A 19 -14.71 2.01 -0.24
C PHE A 19 -14.72 0.52 0.10
N PHE A 20 -13.62 -0.18 -0.16
CA PHE A 20 -13.48 -1.60 0.20
C PHE A 20 -12.92 -1.74 1.61
N SER A 21 -13.58 -2.56 2.43
CA SER A 21 -13.01 -2.93 3.73
C SER A 21 -11.75 -3.76 3.54
N ILE A 22 -10.84 -3.72 4.53
CA ILE A 22 -9.64 -4.56 4.57
C ILE A 22 -9.96 -6.06 4.39
N GLN A 23 -11.16 -6.50 4.75
CA GLN A 23 -11.62 -7.88 4.58
C GLN A 23 -11.76 -8.26 3.10
N VAL A 24 -12.16 -7.32 2.24
CA VAL A 24 -12.24 -7.55 0.78
C VAL A 24 -10.84 -7.74 0.21
N ILE A 25 -9.88 -6.88 0.60
CA ILE A 25 -8.48 -7.00 0.17
C ILE A 25 -7.88 -8.33 0.66
N SER A 26 -8.11 -8.69 1.93
CA SER A 26 -7.65 -9.95 2.50
C SER A 26 -8.23 -11.17 1.77
N ASN A 27 -9.52 -11.16 1.45
CA ASN A 27 -10.16 -12.26 0.73
C ASN A 27 -9.69 -12.33 -0.73
N ALA A 28 -9.52 -11.19 -1.41
CA ALA A 28 -9.00 -11.14 -2.77
C ALA A 28 -7.58 -11.72 -2.83
N LEU A 29 -6.71 -11.33 -1.90
CA LEU A 29 -5.35 -11.87 -1.80
C LEU A 29 -5.34 -13.37 -1.51
N ARG A 30 -6.26 -13.86 -0.68
CA ARG A 30 -6.39 -15.29 -0.36
C ARG A 30 -6.65 -16.16 -1.58
N VAL A 31 -7.41 -15.67 -2.57
CA VAL A 31 -7.65 -16.39 -3.85
C VAL A 31 -6.33 -16.67 -4.58
N TRP A 32 -5.35 -15.77 -4.45
CA TRP A 32 -4.01 -15.92 -5.02
C TRP A 32 -3.02 -16.63 -4.09
N GLY A 33 -3.49 -17.19 -2.97
CA GLY A 33 -2.61 -17.80 -1.96
C GLY A 33 -1.72 -16.79 -1.23
N LEU A 34 -2.14 -15.52 -1.20
CA LEU A 34 -1.45 -14.45 -0.50
C LEU A 34 -2.11 -14.19 0.85
N GLU A 35 -1.28 -14.01 1.86
CA GLU A 35 -1.70 -13.66 3.22
C GLU A 35 -1.38 -12.20 3.51
N LEU A 36 -2.27 -11.57 4.27
CA LEU A 36 -2.13 -10.18 4.66
C LEU A 36 -2.00 -10.12 6.18
N MET A 37 -0.86 -9.63 6.67
CA MET A 37 -0.53 -9.57 8.10
C MET A 37 -0.27 -8.13 8.51
N LEU A 38 -0.80 -7.71 9.66
CA LEU A 38 -0.56 -6.36 10.17
C LEU A 38 0.88 -6.21 10.66
N PHE A 39 1.60 -5.19 10.17
CA PHE A 39 3.03 -4.99 10.42
C PHE A 39 3.35 -4.72 11.90
N ASN A 40 2.45 -4.04 12.63
CA ASN A 40 2.62 -3.79 14.07
C ASN A 40 2.09 -4.94 14.96
N SER A 41 1.64 -6.06 14.37
CA SER A 41 1.14 -7.19 15.14
C SER A 41 2.28 -7.86 15.93
N ARG A 42 1.95 -8.40 17.11
CA ARG A 42 2.90 -9.19 17.92
C ARG A 42 3.39 -10.42 17.16
N GLU A 43 2.57 -10.97 16.29
CA GLU A 43 2.92 -12.11 15.44
C GLU A 43 4.05 -11.74 14.48
N TYR A 44 3.89 -10.64 13.74
CA TYR A 44 4.93 -10.16 12.83
C TYR A 44 6.23 -9.81 13.57
N GLN A 45 6.13 -9.10 14.70
CA GLN A 45 7.30 -8.73 15.51
C GLN A 45 8.08 -9.94 16.03
N ARG A 46 7.39 -11.05 16.35
CA ARG A 46 8.04 -12.30 16.80
C ARG A 46 8.80 -13.01 15.70
N LEU A 47 8.44 -12.78 14.43
CA LEU A 47 9.16 -13.38 13.30
C LEU A 47 10.55 -12.78 13.12
N MET A 48 10.81 -11.58 13.68
CA MET A 48 12.09 -10.84 13.56
C MET A 48 12.57 -10.73 12.10
N ILE A 49 11.64 -10.63 11.15
CA ILE A 49 11.94 -10.49 9.72
C ILE A 49 12.27 -9.03 9.45
N ASP A 50 13.41 -8.80 8.81
CA ASP A 50 13.77 -7.47 8.31
C ASP A 50 12.79 -7.05 7.19
N PRO A 51 12.12 -5.89 7.30
CA PRO A 51 11.18 -5.39 6.30
C PRO A 51 11.73 -5.39 4.86
N ILE A 52 13.05 -5.27 4.66
CA ILE A 52 13.66 -5.28 3.31
C ILE A 52 13.52 -6.63 2.59
N ASN A 53 13.30 -7.71 3.35
CA ASN A 53 13.16 -9.08 2.82
C ASN A 53 11.72 -9.41 2.43
N GLU A 54 10.76 -8.53 2.75
CA GLU A 54 9.40 -8.69 2.29
C GLU A 54 9.28 -8.35 0.80
N LYS A 55 8.15 -8.75 0.20
CA LYS A 55 7.91 -8.52 -1.23
C LYS A 55 7.03 -7.29 -1.48
N ALA A 56 6.06 -7.05 -0.62
CA ALA A 56 5.13 -5.94 -0.75
C ALA A 56 4.47 -5.58 0.58
N PHE A 57 4.10 -4.32 0.70
CA PHE A 57 3.32 -3.74 1.77
C PHE A 57 2.12 -3.01 1.19
N ILE A 58 1.00 -3.06 1.90
CA ILE A 58 -0.18 -2.23 1.65
C ILE A 58 -0.32 -1.30 2.85
N CYS A 59 -0.41 -0.02 2.57
CA CYS A 59 -0.57 1.01 3.59
C CYS A 59 -1.93 1.67 3.43
N ASN A 60 -2.57 1.96 4.57
CA ASN A 60 -3.85 2.66 4.61
C ASN A 60 -3.82 3.82 5.60
N TYR A 61 -4.34 4.95 5.16
CA TYR A 61 -4.56 6.11 6.01
C TYR A 61 -5.78 6.88 5.58
N LYS A 62 -6.71 7.11 6.52
CA LYS A 62 -7.93 7.89 6.32
C LYS A 62 -8.55 7.67 4.94
N GLU A 63 -8.91 6.42 4.66
CA GLU A 63 -9.58 6.09 3.40
C GLU A 63 -8.71 6.27 2.14
N HIS A 64 -7.39 6.15 2.27
CA HIS A 64 -6.46 6.10 1.14
C HIS A 64 -5.60 4.85 1.21
N TRP A 65 -5.65 4.01 0.17
CA TRP A 65 -4.84 2.80 0.03
C TRP A 65 -3.72 3.03 -0.97
N PHE A 66 -2.49 2.70 -0.58
CA PHE A 66 -1.36 2.64 -1.50
C PHE A 66 -0.50 1.42 -1.21
N THR A 67 0.28 1.03 -2.22
CA THR A 67 1.11 -0.17 -2.16
C THR A 67 2.57 0.22 -2.28
N VAL A 68 3.42 -0.41 -1.49
CA VAL A 68 4.88 -0.36 -1.61
C VAL A 68 5.33 -1.74 -2.02
N ARG A 69 5.90 -1.90 -3.22
CA ARG A 69 6.27 -3.20 -3.76
C ARG A 69 7.74 -3.23 -4.13
N LYS A 70 8.40 -4.34 -3.82
CA LYS A 70 9.74 -4.65 -4.31
C LYS A 70 9.61 -5.18 -5.73
N LEU A 71 10.30 -4.54 -6.66
CA LEU A 71 10.41 -4.97 -8.05
C LEU A 71 11.89 -5.11 -8.40
N GLY A 72 12.32 -6.32 -8.74
CA GLY A 72 13.72 -6.68 -8.93
C GLY A 72 14.49 -6.56 -7.61
N GLN A 73 15.34 -5.53 -7.51
CA GLN A 73 16.15 -5.23 -6.33
C GLN A 73 15.82 -3.87 -5.71
N GLN A 74 14.70 -3.26 -6.09
CA GLN A 74 14.36 -1.90 -5.69
C GLN A 74 12.92 -1.81 -5.18
N TRP A 75 12.69 -0.90 -4.22
CA TRP A 75 11.36 -0.65 -3.68
C TRP A 75 10.70 0.50 -4.41
N PHE A 76 9.41 0.37 -4.67
CA PHE A 76 8.61 1.38 -5.31
C PHE A 76 7.36 1.68 -4.49
N ASN A 77 7.14 2.94 -4.17
CA ASN A 77 5.89 3.46 -3.67
C ASN A 77 4.97 3.76 -4.86
N LEU A 78 3.87 3.02 -4.92
CA LEU A 78 2.85 3.05 -5.96
C LEU A 78 1.61 3.81 -5.46
N ASN A 79 1.83 4.92 -4.75
CA ASN A 79 0.75 5.79 -4.31
C ASN A 79 0.08 6.43 -5.54
N SER A 80 -1.23 6.22 -5.68
CA SER A 80 -2.02 6.73 -6.80
C SER A 80 -2.13 8.26 -6.84
N LEU A 81 -1.81 8.94 -5.73
CA LEU A 81 -1.72 10.40 -5.69
C LEU A 81 -0.42 10.94 -6.27
N LEU A 82 0.57 10.08 -6.58
CA LEU A 82 1.81 10.50 -7.22
C LEU A 82 1.66 10.45 -8.74
N THR A 83 2.33 11.36 -9.44
CA THR A 83 2.37 11.36 -10.92
C THR A 83 3.01 10.10 -11.52
N GLY A 84 3.68 9.30 -10.70
CA GLY A 84 4.27 8.03 -11.07
C GLY A 84 4.85 7.29 -9.87
N PRO A 85 5.46 6.12 -10.10
CA PRO A 85 6.09 5.34 -9.04
C PRO A 85 7.27 6.10 -8.43
N GLU A 86 7.31 6.16 -7.11
CA GLU A 86 8.45 6.72 -6.36
C GLU A 86 9.40 5.60 -5.95
N LEU A 87 10.68 5.74 -6.30
CA LEU A 87 11.75 4.85 -5.92
C LEU A 87 12.16 5.07 -4.45
N ILE A 88 12.16 3.97 -3.69
CA ILE A 88 12.60 3.91 -2.29
C ILE A 88 13.84 3.03 -2.22
N SER A 89 14.89 3.51 -1.54
CA SER A 89 16.08 2.69 -1.25
C SER A 89 15.84 1.79 -0.04
N ASP A 90 16.55 0.67 0.04
CA ASP A 90 16.47 -0.26 1.18
C ASP A 90 16.72 0.44 2.52
N THR A 91 17.69 1.37 2.55
CA THR A 91 18.01 2.18 3.74
C THR A 91 16.89 3.14 4.12
N TYR A 92 16.13 3.65 3.15
CA TYR A 92 15.05 4.60 3.39
C TYR A 92 13.72 3.90 3.72
N LEU A 93 13.53 2.66 3.26
CA LEU A 93 12.30 1.89 3.48
C LEU A 93 11.94 1.78 4.97
N ALA A 94 12.91 1.43 5.82
CA ALA A 94 12.68 1.28 7.26
C ALA A 94 12.20 2.61 7.89
N LEU A 95 12.82 3.72 7.48
CA LEU A 95 12.43 5.05 7.93
C LEU A 95 11.04 5.44 7.43
N PHE A 96 10.76 5.16 6.16
CA PHE A 96 9.45 5.40 5.55
C PHE A 96 8.34 4.65 6.29
N LEU A 97 8.52 3.35 6.54
CA LEU A 97 7.55 2.55 7.30
C LEU A 97 7.39 3.06 8.73
N ALA A 98 8.48 3.42 9.40
CA ALA A 98 8.42 3.98 10.76
C ALA A 98 7.65 5.32 10.79
N GLN A 99 7.83 6.19 9.80
CA GLN A 99 7.09 7.44 9.68
C GLN A 99 5.59 7.17 9.49
N LEU A 100 5.22 6.27 8.59
CA LEU A 100 3.83 5.87 8.38
C LEU A 100 3.18 5.35 9.68
N GLN A 101 3.90 4.54 10.46
CA GLN A 101 3.40 4.10 11.77
C GLN A 101 3.16 5.26 12.74
N GLN A 102 4.07 6.24 12.80
CA GLN A 102 3.93 7.41 13.67
C GLN A 102 2.75 8.31 13.26
N GLU A 103 2.53 8.45 11.96
CA GLU A 103 1.39 9.20 11.43
C GLU A 103 0.04 8.47 11.62
N GLY A 104 0.08 7.19 12.05
CA GLY A 104 -1.11 6.38 12.34
C GLY A 104 -1.62 5.57 11.15
N TYR A 105 -0.77 5.31 10.14
CA TYR A 105 -1.11 4.45 9.02
C TYR A 105 -1.22 3.00 9.50
N SER A 106 -2.20 2.30 8.96
CA SER A 106 -2.27 0.84 9.06
C SER A 106 -1.42 0.23 7.96
N ILE A 107 -0.30 -0.39 8.34
CA ILE A 107 0.63 -1.04 7.41
C ILE A 107 0.41 -2.54 7.47
N PHE A 108 0.24 -3.15 6.32
CA PHE A 108 0.04 -4.57 6.15
C PHE A 108 1.12 -5.16 5.24
N VAL A 109 1.71 -6.27 5.67
CA VAL A 109 2.69 -7.03 4.91
C VAL A 109 1.97 -8.09 4.08
N ILE A 110 2.32 -8.20 2.81
CA ILE A 110 1.84 -9.28 1.95
C ILE A 110 2.84 -10.43 1.98
N ARG A 111 2.37 -11.61 2.41
CA ARG A 111 3.13 -12.85 2.44
C ARG A 111 2.63 -13.81 1.38
N GLY A 112 3.54 -14.58 0.79
CA GLY A 112 3.26 -15.57 -0.25
C GLY A 112 4.01 -15.31 -1.55
N ASN A 113 3.60 -16.00 -2.61
CA ASN A 113 4.18 -15.84 -3.93
C ASN A 113 3.33 -14.90 -4.77
N LEU A 114 3.82 -13.66 -4.91
CA LEU A 114 3.23 -12.70 -5.84
C LEU A 114 3.33 -13.26 -7.27
N PRO A 115 2.32 -13.01 -8.11
CA PRO A 115 2.38 -13.40 -9.51
C PRO A 115 3.53 -12.67 -10.22
N ASP A 116 4.12 -13.37 -11.19
CA ASP A 116 5.15 -12.80 -12.05
C ASP A 116 4.61 -11.58 -12.80
N CYS A 117 5.44 -10.54 -12.92
CA CYS A 117 5.08 -9.34 -13.67
C CYS A 117 6.25 -8.90 -14.56
N GLU A 118 5.95 -8.31 -15.71
CA GLU A 118 6.95 -7.86 -16.68
C GLU A 118 7.92 -6.84 -16.06
N ALA A 119 7.41 -5.96 -15.19
CA ALA A 119 8.23 -4.99 -14.47
C ALA A 119 9.32 -5.67 -13.62
N GLU A 120 9.03 -6.80 -12.99
CA GLU A 120 10.03 -7.59 -12.24
C GLU A 120 11.17 -8.07 -13.16
N GLN A 121 10.82 -8.56 -14.34
CA GLN A 121 11.78 -9.10 -15.31
C GLN A 121 12.71 -8.01 -15.84
N ILE A 122 12.14 -6.84 -16.18
CA ILE A 122 12.90 -5.69 -16.67
C ILE A 122 13.76 -5.10 -15.55
N LEU A 123 13.20 -4.89 -14.36
CA LEU A 123 13.89 -4.29 -13.21
C LEU A 123 14.90 -5.24 -12.54
N GLY A 124 14.81 -6.54 -12.83
CA GLY A 124 15.86 -7.51 -12.50
C GLY A 124 17.13 -7.31 -13.32
N ILE A 125 17.01 -6.78 -14.55
CA ILE A 125 18.13 -6.55 -15.48
C ILE A 125 18.60 -5.08 -15.40
N MET A 126 17.67 -4.14 -15.20
CA MET A 126 17.94 -2.70 -15.22
C MET A 126 17.57 -2.06 -13.89
N ARG A 127 18.48 -1.26 -13.32
CA ARG A 127 18.18 -0.46 -12.13
C ARG A 127 17.64 0.90 -12.52
N VAL A 128 16.48 1.27 -11.98
CA VAL A 128 15.90 2.60 -12.17
C VAL A 128 16.67 3.59 -11.30
N GLN A 129 17.12 4.66 -11.93
CA GLN A 129 17.62 5.85 -11.23
C GLN A 129 16.59 6.96 -11.40
N GLN A 130 15.98 7.33 -10.28
CA GLN A 130 15.03 8.43 -10.27
C GLN A 130 15.77 9.73 -9.94
N GLN A 131 15.87 10.63 -10.93
CA GLN A 131 16.53 11.94 -10.74
C GLN A 131 15.67 12.92 -9.95
N GLN A 132 14.34 12.81 -10.04
CA GLN A 132 13.38 13.66 -9.36
C GLN A 132 12.25 12.82 -8.76
N ARG A 133 11.92 13.08 -7.50
CA ARG A 133 10.78 12.46 -6.81
C ARG A 133 9.49 12.85 -7.54
N PRO A 134 8.53 11.92 -7.75
CA PRO A 134 7.28 12.28 -8.39
C PRO A 134 6.53 13.27 -7.49
N LYS A 135 5.86 14.23 -8.12
CA LYS A 135 5.02 15.21 -7.44
C LYS A 135 3.67 14.61 -7.08
N LEU A 136 3.00 15.19 -6.10
CA LEU A 136 1.61 14.87 -5.83
C LEU A 136 0.74 15.45 -6.97
N ILE A 137 -0.16 14.65 -7.52
CA ILE A 137 -1.14 15.06 -8.52
C ILE A 137 -1.98 16.18 -7.88
N GLY A 138 -1.88 17.39 -8.44
CA GLY A 138 -2.52 18.61 -7.91
C GLY A 138 -1.56 19.67 -7.36
N GLU A 139 -0.26 19.38 -7.18
CA GLU A 139 0.72 20.39 -6.72
C GLU A 139 0.90 21.56 -7.70
N ASP A 140 0.72 21.34 -9.00
CA ASP A 140 0.83 22.41 -10.01
C ASP A 140 -0.36 23.39 -9.97
N GLU A 141 -1.52 23.01 -9.41
CA GLU A 141 -2.66 23.94 -9.23
C GLU A 141 -2.45 24.90 -8.05
N ALA A 142 -1.75 24.47 -7.00
CA ALA A 142 -1.50 25.29 -5.80
C ALA A 142 -0.44 26.38 -6.02
N GLN A 143 0.46 26.22 -7.00
CA GLN A 143 1.47 27.23 -7.34
C GLN A 143 0.96 28.30 -8.33
N GLY A 144 -0.18 28.07 -9.00
CA GLY A 144 -0.79 29.05 -9.91
C GLY A 144 -1.57 30.16 -9.20
N SER A 145 -2.04 29.94 -7.96
CA SER A 145 -2.89 30.89 -7.23
C SER A 145 -2.16 31.87 -6.31
N SER A 146 -0.85 31.74 -6.15
CA SER A 146 -0.03 32.58 -5.25
C SER A 146 0.79 33.67 -5.97
N GLY A 147 0.58 33.86 -7.28
CA GLY A 147 1.32 34.82 -8.12
C GLY A 147 0.51 35.98 -8.72
N GLN A 148 -0.71 36.25 -8.25
CA GLN A 148 -1.49 37.43 -8.64
C GLN A 148 -2.20 38.05 -7.42
N ARG A 149 -1.46 38.83 -6.64
CA ARG A 149 -1.98 40.00 -5.90
C ARG A 149 -0.89 41.05 -5.79
#